data_AF-A0A4R5DQM9-F1
#
_entry.id   AF-A0A4R5DQM9-F1
#
_cell.length_a   1.000
_cell.length_b   1.000
_cell.length_c   1.000
_cell.angle_alpha   90.00
_cell.angle_beta   90.00
_cell.angle_gamma   90.00
#
_symmetry.space_group_name_H-M   'P 1'
#
loop_
_entity.id
_entity.type
_entity.pdbx_description
1 polymer ?
#
loop_
_entity_poly.entity_id
_entity_poly.type
_entity_poly.pdbx_seq_one_letter_code
_entity_poly.pdbx_strand_id
1 'polypeptide(L)'
;MDNLPTFVTSIVRLWNVNQHREDLYKQAMALDNVGSLRKICSHGFISSLLFKKELQWVYDGIKCALSDGEIGSILGKKTEQNDASFFSAQDKLSIARILREQERRTIKLYKATLNAMNLSYDENQILTDHLEKLKDLDFNINRELINSYENFQPFQNPIA
;
A
#
# COMPACT_ATOMS: atom_id res chain seq x y z
N MET A 1 21.81 19.25 -1.81
CA MET A 1 20.34 19.11 -1.73
C MET A 1 19.88 19.78 -0.44
N ASP A 2 19.26 20.96 -0.52
CA ASP A 2 18.93 21.76 0.67
C ASP A 2 17.75 21.22 1.50
N ASN A 3 17.22 20.04 1.18
CA ASN A 3 16.04 19.43 1.82
C ASN A 3 16.22 17.95 2.21
N LEU A 4 17.45 17.51 2.46
CA LEU A 4 17.80 16.13 2.82
C LEU A 4 16.97 15.56 4.01
N PRO A 5 16.72 16.29 5.12
CA PRO A 5 15.88 15.76 6.21
C PRO A 5 14.43 15.49 5.78
N THR A 6 13.88 16.35 4.92
CA THR A 6 12.53 16.22 4.36
C THR A 6 12.43 15.03 3.42
N PHE A 7 13.49 14.81 2.62
CA PHE A 7 13.62 13.64 1.75
C PHE A 7 13.59 12.33 2.56
N VAL A 8 14.53 12.19 3.50
CA VAL A 8 14.68 10.99 4.35
C VAL A 8 13.38 10.69 5.09
N THR A 9 12.78 11.72 5.73
CA THR A 9 11.52 11.56 6.47
C THR A 9 10.41 11.02 5.60
N SER A 10 10.30 11.51 4.38
CA SER A 10 9.21 11.14 3.48
C SER A 10 9.42 9.77 2.83
N ILE A 11 10.67 9.40 2.49
CA ILE A 11 10.98 8.03 2.08
C ILE A 11 10.69 7.04 3.20
N VAL A 12 11.05 7.36 4.45
CA VAL A 12 10.70 6.54 5.63
C VAL A 12 9.18 6.42 5.79
N ARG A 13 8.41 7.49 5.56
CA ARG A 13 6.94 7.42 5.58
C ARG A 13 6.39 6.51 4.47
N LEU A 14 6.95 6.58 3.26
CA LEU A 14 6.59 5.69 2.16
C LEU A 14 6.98 4.23 2.45
N TRP A 15 8.11 4.01 3.11
CA TRP A 15 8.50 2.68 3.56
C TRP A 15 7.48 2.10 4.54
N ASN A 16 7.15 2.86 5.59
CA ASN A 16 6.25 2.43 6.65
C ASN A 16 4.84 2.15 6.12
N VAL A 17 4.33 2.96 5.19
CA VAL A 17 3.02 2.67 4.59
C VAL A 17 3.06 1.39 3.77
N ASN A 18 4.16 1.09 3.07
CA ASN A 18 4.29 -0.16 2.31
C ASN A 18 4.52 -1.37 3.21
N GLN A 19 5.22 -1.23 4.33
CA GLN A 19 5.27 -2.27 5.37
C GLN A 19 3.86 -2.58 5.89
N HIS A 20 3.07 -1.55 6.21
CA HIS A 20 1.70 -1.77 6.66
C HIS A 20 0.82 -2.42 5.59
N ARG A 21 0.96 -2.03 4.31
CA ARG A 21 0.27 -2.69 3.19
C ARG A 21 0.64 -4.17 3.09
N GLU A 22 1.92 -4.49 3.18
CA GLU A 22 2.41 -5.87 3.17
C GLU A 22 1.72 -6.72 4.24
N ASP A 23 1.72 -6.23 5.48
CA ASP A 23 1.09 -6.91 6.62
C ASP A 23 -0.42 -7.06 6.42
N LEU A 24 -1.09 -6.00 5.93
CA LEU A 24 -2.54 -5.99 5.69
C LEU A 24 -2.94 -7.00 4.61
N TYR A 25 -2.22 -7.05 3.48
CA TYR A 25 -2.49 -8.00 2.41
C TYR A 25 -2.18 -9.44 2.83
N LYS A 26 -1.11 -9.65 3.60
CA LYS A 26 -0.77 -10.97 4.15
C LYS A 26 -1.87 -11.48 5.07
N GLN A 27 -2.37 -10.64 5.98
CA GLN A 27 -3.49 -10.98 6.85
C GLN A 27 -4.77 -11.24 6.05
N ALA A 28 -5.09 -10.40 5.07
CA ALA A 28 -6.26 -10.59 4.21
C ALA A 28 -6.18 -11.92 3.45
N MET A 29 -5.03 -12.32 2.92
CA MET A 29 -4.90 -13.59 2.21
C MET A 29 -5.04 -14.83 3.10
N ALA A 30 -4.74 -14.71 4.39
CA ALA A 30 -4.83 -15.80 5.36
C ALA A 30 -6.27 -16.18 5.73
N LEU A 31 -7.27 -15.37 5.33
CA LEU A 31 -8.68 -15.64 5.59
C LEU A 31 -9.28 -16.53 4.51
N ASP A 32 -10.15 -17.45 4.92
CA ASP A 32 -10.80 -18.40 4.02
C ASP A 32 -11.88 -17.73 3.13
N ASN A 33 -12.50 -16.65 3.62
CA ASN A 33 -13.67 -16.00 3.02
C ASN A 33 -13.36 -14.93 1.94
N VAL A 34 -12.10 -14.82 1.50
CA VAL A 34 -11.64 -13.72 0.64
C VAL A 34 -11.97 -13.96 -0.84
N GLY A 35 -12.07 -15.22 -1.26
CA GLY A 35 -12.51 -15.63 -2.60
C GLY A 35 -11.78 -14.90 -3.73
N SER A 36 -12.52 -14.26 -4.64
CA SER A 36 -12.01 -13.48 -5.78
C SER A 36 -11.09 -12.31 -5.39
N LEU A 37 -11.21 -11.78 -4.17
CA LEU A 37 -10.34 -10.72 -3.67
C LEU A 37 -8.91 -11.23 -3.42
N ARG A 38 -8.72 -12.56 -3.29
CA ARG A 38 -7.41 -13.16 -2.97
C ARG A 38 -6.36 -12.83 -4.02
N LYS A 39 -6.73 -12.84 -5.31
CA LYS A 39 -5.83 -12.45 -6.41
C LYS A 39 -5.39 -10.99 -6.30
N ILE A 40 -6.32 -10.10 -5.97
CA ILE A 40 -6.03 -8.68 -5.76
C ILE A 40 -5.10 -8.51 -4.54
N CYS A 41 -5.34 -9.24 -3.46
CA CYS A 41 -4.47 -9.22 -2.29
C CYS A 41 -3.06 -9.74 -2.58
N SER A 42 -2.91 -10.80 -3.40
CA SER A 42 -1.60 -11.30 -3.81
C SER A 42 -0.82 -10.26 -4.62
N HIS A 43 -1.49 -9.58 -5.56
CA HIS A 43 -0.88 -8.50 -6.33
C HIS A 43 -0.48 -7.33 -5.42
N GLY A 44 -1.36 -6.95 -4.48
CA GLY A 44 -1.10 -5.95 -3.46
C GLY A 44 0.16 -6.27 -2.63
N PHE A 45 0.22 -7.49 -2.08
CA PHE A 45 1.35 -7.99 -1.30
C PHE A 45 2.68 -7.96 -2.08
N ILE A 46 2.69 -8.47 -3.31
CA ILE A 46 3.89 -8.46 -4.15
C ILE A 46 4.33 -7.02 -4.45
N SER A 47 3.38 -6.13 -4.78
CA SER A 47 3.70 -4.73 -5.04
C SER A 47 4.28 -4.02 -3.82
N SER A 48 3.76 -4.28 -2.61
CA SER A 48 4.31 -3.67 -1.39
C SER A 48 5.74 -4.11 -1.11
N LEU A 49 6.08 -5.37 -1.40
CA LEU A 49 7.45 -5.87 -1.27
C LEU A 49 8.38 -5.23 -2.29
N LEU A 50 7.94 -5.11 -3.54
CA LEU A 50 8.73 -4.51 -4.61
C LEU A 50 9.00 -3.03 -4.32
N PHE A 51 7.96 -2.27 -3.97
CA PHE A 51 8.09 -0.85 -3.68
C PHE A 51 9.03 -0.59 -2.50
N LYS A 52 9.02 -1.44 -1.46
CA LYS A 52 10.01 -1.32 -0.38
C LYS A 52 11.43 -1.47 -0.92
N LYS A 53 11.71 -2.47 -1.76
CA LYS A 53 13.05 -2.63 -2.35
C LYS A 53 13.46 -1.44 -3.21
N GLU A 54 12.54 -0.88 -3.98
CA GLU A 54 12.80 0.30 -4.82
C GLU A 54 12.99 1.56 -3.97
N LEU A 55 12.23 1.73 -2.88
CA LEU A 55 12.45 2.80 -1.90
C LEU A 55 13.78 2.65 -1.16
N GLN A 56 14.21 1.42 -0.86
CA GLN A 56 15.54 1.14 -0.32
C GLN A 56 16.61 1.66 -1.29
N TRP A 57 16.48 1.32 -2.57
CA TRP A 57 17.40 1.73 -3.62
C TRP A 57 17.45 3.26 -3.79
N VAL A 58 16.28 3.92 -3.82
CA VAL A 58 16.17 5.39 -3.87
C VAL A 58 16.87 6.05 -2.68
N TYR A 59 16.70 5.52 -1.48
CA TYR A 59 17.41 6.03 -0.31
C TYR A 59 18.92 5.75 -0.36
N ASP A 60 19.32 4.54 -0.73
CA ASP A 60 20.72 4.13 -0.76
C ASP A 60 21.52 4.93 -1.80
N GLY A 61 20.88 5.33 -2.91
CA GLY A 61 21.44 6.25 -3.89
C GLY A 61 21.84 7.60 -3.30
N ILE A 62 21.09 8.08 -2.29
CA ILE A 62 21.39 9.33 -1.58
C ILE A 62 22.31 9.10 -0.38
N LYS A 63 22.23 7.93 0.26
CA LYS A 63 23.16 7.52 1.32
C LYS A 63 24.59 7.32 0.81
N CYS A 64 24.82 6.96 -0.45
CA CYS A 64 26.19 7.00 -1.01
C CYS A 64 26.83 8.40 -0.95
N ALA A 65 26.05 9.48 -0.75
CA ALA A 65 26.56 10.83 -0.53
C ALA A 65 26.75 11.20 0.95
N LEU A 66 26.23 10.40 1.91
CA LEU A 66 26.23 10.67 3.34
C LEU A 66 26.49 9.38 4.12
N SER A 67 27.58 9.35 4.88
CA SER A 67 28.02 8.26 5.74
C SER A 67 27.05 7.90 6.89
N ASP A 68 25.76 7.69 6.60
CA ASP A 68 24.68 7.51 7.57
C ASP A 68 24.08 6.11 7.51
N GLY A 69 23.61 5.61 8.63
CA GLY A 69 23.17 4.21 8.84
C GLY A 69 22.11 3.69 7.86
N GLU A 70 21.97 2.37 7.78
CA GLU A 70 20.95 1.70 6.93
C GLU A 70 19.54 2.12 7.35
N ILE A 71 18.60 2.27 6.40
CA ILE A 71 17.16 2.50 6.68
C ILE A 71 16.65 1.51 7.73
N GLY A 72 17.09 0.25 7.63
CA GLY A 72 16.76 -0.80 8.59
C GLY A 72 17.15 -0.47 10.04
N SER A 73 18.23 0.29 10.25
CA SER A 73 18.67 0.71 11.59
C SER A 73 17.87 1.91 12.13
N ILE A 74 17.44 2.83 11.26
CA ILE A 74 16.59 3.98 11.64
C ILE A 74 15.16 3.52 11.97
N LEU A 75 14.69 2.48 11.28
CA LEU A 75 13.39 1.84 11.49
C LEU A 75 13.34 0.88 12.70
N GLY A 76 14.39 0.84 13.53
CA GLY A 76 14.54 -0.09 14.67
C GLY A 76 13.45 -0.04 15.75
N LYS A 77 12.42 0.80 15.62
CA LYS A 77 11.16 0.65 16.36
C LYS A 77 10.18 -0.14 15.50
N LYS A 78 10.35 -1.46 15.50
CA LYS A 78 9.26 -2.38 15.18
C LYS A 78 8.08 -2.02 16.07
N THR A 79 7.03 -1.46 15.50
CA THR A 79 5.71 -1.55 16.12
C THR A 79 5.32 -3.01 15.99
N GLU A 80 5.68 -3.82 16.98
CA GLU A 80 5.12 -5.15 17.19
C GLU A 80 3.63 -5.00 17.54
N GLN A 81 2.82 -4.62 16.57
CA GLN A 81 1.41 -4.94 16.57
C GLN A 81 1.25 -6.26 15.82
N ASN A 82 1.76 -7.32 16.46
CA ASN A 82 1.19 -8.66 16.31
C ASN A 82 -0.18 -8.64 16.99
N ASP A 83 -1.12 -7.87 16.44
CA ASP A 83 -2.51 -7.97 16.84
C ASP A 83 -3.10 -9.14 16.08
N ALA A 84 -3.39 -10.19 16.84
CA ALA A 84 -4.13 -11.35 16.40
C ALA A 84 -5.36 -10.90 15.60
N SER A 85 -5.31 -11.14 14.29
CA SER A 85 -6.42 -11.06 13.34
C SER A 85 -7.19 -9.73 13.35
N PHE A 86 -6.59 -8.68 12.79
CA PHE A 86 -7.27 -7.41 12.46
C PHE A 86 -8.59 -7.63 11.68
N PHE A 87 -8.67 -8.73 10.92
CA PHE A 87 -9.84 -9.13 10.15
C PHE A 87 -10.69 -10.24 10.81
N SER A 88 -10.45 -10.59 12.08
CA SER A 88 -11.27 -11.63 12.75
C SER A 88 -12.71 -11.14 12.77
N ALA A 89 -13.63 -11.98 12.28
CA ALA A 89 -15.06 -11.69 12.12
C ALA A 89 -15.44 -10.66 11.03
N GLN A 90 -14.53 -10.22 10.16
CA GLN A 90 -14.90 -9.34 9.05
C GLN A 90 -15.34 -10.12 7.81
N ASP A 91 -16.41 -9.65 7.17
CA ASP A 91 -16.89 -10.16 5.89
C ASP A 91 -16.03 -9.63 4.72
N LYS A 92 -16.15 -10.29 3.56
CA LYS A 92 -15.39 -9.96 2.35
C LYS A 92 -15.51 -8.48 1.95
N LEU A 93 -16.70 -7.88 2.10
CA LEU A 93 -16.92 -6.48 1.74
C LEU A 93 -16.20 -5.52 2.70
N SER A 94 -16.20 -5.81 4.00
CA SER A 94 -15.46 -5.02 4.99
C SER A 94 -13.96 -5.07 4.73
N ILE A 95 -13.44 -6.27 4.44
CA ILE A 95 -12.02 -6.46 4.06
C ILE A 95 -11.70 -5.61 2.82
N ALA A 96 -12.51 -5.69 1.76
CA ALA A 96 -12.30 -4.91 0.55
C ALA A 96 -12.37 -3.39 0.78
N ARG A 97 -13.30 -2.91 1.63
CA ARG A 97 -13.40 -1.49 2.01
C ARG A 97 -12.13 -1.01 2.73
N ILE A 98 -11.60 -1.80 3.66
CA ILE A 98 -10.39 -1.43 4.40
C ILE A 98 -9.17 -1.41 3.49
N LEU A 99 -9.00 -2.43 2.65
CA LEU A 99 -7.91 -2.46 1.66
C LEU A 99 -7.97 -1.23 0.76
N ARG A 100 -9.16 -0.86 0.29
CA ARG A 100 -9.36 0.33 -0.55
C ARG A 100 -8.97 1.62 0.16
N GLU A 101 -9.41 1.80 1.40
CA GLU A 101 -9.08 2.99 2.19
C GLU A 101 -7.57 3.08 2.42
N GLN A 102 -6.91 1.95 2.66
CA GLN A 102 -5.46 1.89 2.76
C GLN A 102 -4.76 2.29 1.44
N GLU A 103 -5.21 1.79 0.30
CA GLU A 103 -4.64 2.17 -1.00
C GLU A 103 -4.83 3.67 -1.27
N ARG A 104 -6.00 4.24 -0.96
CA ARG A 104 -6.26 5.68 -1.12
C ARG A 104 -5.36 6.55 -0.25
N ARG A 105 -5.12 6.15 1.00
CA ARG A 105 -4.17 6.83 1.89
C ARG A 105 -2.76 6.78 1.33
N THR A 106 -2.36 5.62 0.82
CA THR A 106 -1.06 5.40 0.18
C THR A 106 -0.90 6.30 -1.05
N ILE A 107 -1.89 6.33 -1.96
CA ILE A 107 -1.91 7.20 -3.14
C ILE A 107 -1.73 8.68 -2.75
N LYS A 108 -2.45 9.15 -1.72
CA LYS A 108 -2.32 10.53 -1.23
C LYS A 108 -0.90 10.83 -0.74
N LEU A 109 -0.28 9.89 -0.02
CA LEU A 109 1.09 10.05 0.47
C LEU A 109 2.11 10.10 -0.67
N TYR A 110 1.97 9.23 -1.68
CA TYR A 110 2.83 9.25 -2.87
C TYR A 110 2.71 10.58 -3.63
N LYS A 111 1.48 11.06 -3.86
CA LYS A 111 1.25 12.37 -4.50
C LYS A 111 1.88 13.52 -3.71
N ALA A 112 1.70 13.53 -2.39
CA ALA A 112 2.29 14.56 -1.53
C ALA A 112 3.82 14.53 -1.60
N THR A 113 4.41 13.33 -1.64
CA THR A 113 5.86 13.12 -1.74
C THR A 113 6.40 13.63 -3.09
N LEU A 114 5.78 13.23 -4.19
CA LEU A 114 6.15 13.68 -5.54
C LEU A 114 6.08 15.21 -5.69
N ASN A 115 5.08 15.85 -5.08
CA ASN A 115 4.92 17.30 -5.16
C ASN A 115 5.88 18.09 -4.27
N ALA A 116 6.32 17.50 -3.15
CA ALA A 116 7.12 18.20 -2.13
C ALA A 116 8.63 18.03 -2.33
N MET A 117 9.06 17.07 -3.15
CA MET A 117 10.48 16.73 -3.33
C MET A 117 11.03 17.18 -4.67
N ASN A 118 12.28 17.62 -4.64
CA ASN A 118 13.07 17.80 -5.85
C ASN A 118 13.84 16.50 -6.13
N LEU A 119 13.18 15.55 -6.78
CA LEU A 119 13.71 14.22 -7.11
C LEU A 119 14.51 14.25 -8.42
N SER A 120 15.47 13.34 -8.55
CA SER A 120 16.07 13.04 -9.84
C SER A 120 15.01 12.45 -10.80
N TYR A 121 15.31 12.43 -12.11
CA TYR A 121 14.42 11.85 -13.10
C TYR A 121 14.07 10.39 -12.78
N ASP A 122 15.09 9.58 -12.44
CA ASP A 122 14.93 8.16 -12.15
C ASP A 122 14.11 7.93 -10.87
N GLU A 123 14.37 8.70 -9.81
CA GLU A 123 13.59 8.64 -8.56
C GLU A 123 12.13 9.04 -8.78
N ASN A 124 11.89 10.09 -9.57
CA ASN A 124 10.55 10.55 -9.91
C ASN A 124 9.79 9.49 -10.73
N GLN A 125 10.46 8.86 -11.70
CA GLN A 125 9.88 7.81 -12.50
C GLN A 125 9.46 6.61 -11.64
N ILE A 126 10.34 6.13 -10.76
CA ILE A 126 10.03 5.01 -9.85
C ILE A 126 8.80 5.32 -8.99
N LEU A 127 8.75 6.50 -8.36
CA LEU A 127 7.61 6.85 -7.52
C LEU A 127 6.33 7.09 -8.32
N THR A 128 6.44 7.52 -9.58
CA THR A 128 5.30 7.65 -10.49
C THR A 128 4.77 6.28 -10.90
N ASP A 129 5.64 5.33 -11.23
CA ASP A 129 5.25 3.96 -11.57
C ASP A 129 4.56 3.26 -10.39
N HIS A 130 5.08 3.47 -9.16
CA HIS A 130 4.41 3.04 -7.94
C HIS A 130 2.99 3.63 -7.85
N LEU A 131 2.84 4.94 -8.09
CA LEU A 131 1.57 5.64 -8.03
C LEU A 131 0.55 5.12 -9.05
N GLU A 132 0.97 4.82 -10.28
CA GLU A 132 0.12 4.21 -11.29
C GLU A 132 -0.37 2.83 -10.85
N LYS A 133 0.54 2.00 -10.36
CA LYS A 133 0.19 0.65 -9.89
C LYS A 133 -0.74 0.67 -8.67
N LEU A 134 -0.59 1.65 -7.79
CA LEU A 134 -1.52 1.87 -6.66
C LEU A 134 -2.92 2.27 -7.14
N LYS A 135 -3.02 3.13 -8.15
CA LYS A 135 -4.32 3.50 -8.75
C LYS A 135 -4.99 2.29 -9.40
N ASP A 136 -4.24 1.45 -10.09
CA ASP A 136 -4.76 0.20 -10.64
C ASP A 136 -5.29 -0.73 -9.54
N LEU A 137 -4.59 -0.84 -8.42
CA LEU A 137 -5.05 -1.63 -7.27
C LEU A 137 -6.35 -1.06 -6.68
N ASP A 138 -6.43 0.25 -6.40
CA ASP A 138 -7.68 0.90 -5.92
C ASP A 138 -8.84 0.68 -6.90
N PHE A 139 -8.59 0.79 -8.20
CA PHE A 139 -9.58 0.54 -9.24
C PHE A 139 -10.09 -0.91 -9.20
N ASN A 140 -9.17 -1.88 -9.14
CA ASN A 140 -9.53 -3.30 -9.11
C ASN A 140 -10.29 -3.67 -7.82
N ILE A 141 -9.90 -3.13 -6.66
CA ILE A 141 -10.63 -3.32 -5.39
C ILE A 141 -12.03 -2.70 -5.48
N ASN A 142 -12.15 -1.50 -6.05
CA ASN A 142 -13.44 -0.84 -6.23
C ASN A 142 -14.37 -1.62 -7.17
N ARG A 143 -13.84 -2.17 -8.27
CA ARG A 143 -14.61 -3.03 -9.17
C ARG A 143 -15.13 -4.27 -8.44
N GLU A 144 -14.29 -4.90 -7.62
CA GLU A 144 -14.71 -6.05 -6.81
C GLU A 144 -15.81 -5.71 -5.80
N LEU A 145 -15.74 -4.52 -5.19
CA LEU A 145 -16.78 -4.00 -4.31
C LEU A 145 -18.10 -3.83 -5.08
N ILE A 146 -18.09 -3.16 -6.23
CA ILE A 146 -19.28 -2.92 -7.07
C ILE A 146 -19.92 -4.25 -7.48
N ASN A 147 -19.13 -5.17 -8.05
CA ASN A 147 -19.61 -6.49 -8.46
C ASN A 147 -20.22 -7.25 -7.28
N SER A 148 -19.66 -7.11 -6.08
CA SER A 148 -20.20 -7.76 -4.88
C SER A 148 -21.52 -7.12 -4.44
N TYR A 149 -21.74 -5.80 -4.59
CA TYR A 149 -23.04 -5.16 -4.34
C TYR A 149 -24.11 -5.57 -5.35
N GLU A 150 -23.76 -5.64 -6.64
CA GLU A 150 -24.69 -6.05 -7.70
C GLU A 150 -25.17 -7.50 -7.48
N ASN A 151 -24.28 -8.38 -7.03
CA ASN A 151 -24.61 -9.77 -6.67
C ASN A 151 -25.38 -9.90 -5.34
N PHE A 152 -25.47 -8.84 -4.53
CA PHE A 152 -26.29 -8.77 -3.32
C PHE A 152 -27.70 -8.20 -3.59
N GLN A 153 -27.99 -7.76 -4.82
CA GLN A 153 -29.34 -7.40 -5.28
C GLN A 153 -30.03 -8.44 -6.20
N PRO A 154 -30.03 -9.77 -5.91
CA PRO A 154 -31.03 -10.63 -6.51
C PRO A 154 -32.30 -10.55 -5.63
N PHE A 155 -33.44 -10.24 -6.25
CA PHE A 155 -34.80 -10.21 -5.68
C PHE A 155 -35.25 -8.91 -4.99
N GLN A 156 -35.45 -7.86 -5.78
CA GLN A 156 -36.70 -7.10 -5.67
C GLN A 156 -37.57 -7.43 -6.89
N ASN A 157 -38.33 -8.51 -6.79
CA ASN A 157 -39.57 -8.66 -7.53
C ASN A 157 -40.59 -9.31 -6.59
N PRO A 158 -41.62 -8.58 -6.14
CA PRO A 158 -42.93 -9.15 -5.97
C PRO A 158 -43.82 -8.71 -7.14
N ILE A 159 -44.18 -9.72 -7.93
CA ILE A 159 -45.43 -9.91 -8.65
C ILE A 159 -46.50 -8.83 -8.37
N ALA A 160 -46.95 -8.16 -9.44
CA ALA A 160 -48.36 -7.93 -9.76
C ALA A 160 -48.50 -7.72 -11.27
#